data_AF-A0AAV6WCZ5-F1
#
_entry.id   AF-A0AAV6WCZ5-F1
#
_cell.length_a   1.000
_cell.length_b   1.000
_cell.length_c   1.000
_cell.angle_alpha   90.00
_cell.angle_beta   90.00
_cell.angle_gamma   90.00
#
_symmetry.space_group_name_H-M   'P 1'
#
loop_
_entity.id
_entity.type
_entity.pdbx_description
1 polymer ?
#
loop_
_entity_poly.entity_id
_entity_poly.type
_entity_poly.pdbx_seq_one_letter_code
_entity_poly.pdbx_strand_id
1 'polypeptide(L)'
;MSLITRNSRMAYPFSRDGAMPFSLFWHKVNGQEVPLNAVWSLALIAFCMALTSLGSLVAFQAMVSIATIRLYIAYALPIFFRVTLAQRSFTPGPFNLGLLPYILEFLRRNRFLQKEARPVSHGSEDITECDFVLMILIPMVTTEKTGTKFVFTHFNTDNGQGIYSRLYIFVLGLLMSQYTLTGYDASAHMASYTEETKDADKNGPKGIKCSIGISIAVGWCYIIGITYAATNIPHILNPDNDAGGYSIAEIFYEAFKSKYGNGMGGILCLCMVAAAIFFCGMSSITSNSR
;
A
#
# COMPACT_ATOMS: atom_id res chain seq x y z
N MET A 1 -1.41 -1.98 -19.95
CA MET A 1 -0.32 -2.11 -20.94
C MET A 1 0.99 -1.50 -20.43
N SER A 2 1.01 -0.24 -19.94
CA SER A 2 2.23 0.43 -19.43
C SER A 2 3.02 -0.38 -18.39
N LEU A 3 2.34 -0.96 -17.41
CA LEU A 3 2.94 -1.83 -16.37
C LEU A 3 3.72 -3.03 -16.93
N ILE A 4 3.20 -3.67 -17.98
CA ILE A 4 3.81 -4.87 -18.58
C ILE A 4 5.09 -4.48 -19.33
N THR A 5 5.05 -3.34 -20.02
CA THR A 5 6.20 -2.81 -20.77
C THR A 5 7.34 -2.35 -19.85
N ARG A 6 7.05 -1.78 -18.68
CA ARG A 6 8.10 -1.42 -17.70
C ARG A 6 8.69 -2.63 -16.98
N ASN A 7 7.86 -3.54 -16.49
CA ASN A 7 8.34 -4.73 -15.78
C ASN A 7 9.22 -5.61 -16.68
N SER A 8 8.90 -5.67 -17.97
CA SER A 8 9.74 -6.35 -18.96
C SER A 8 11.07 -5.62 -19.23
N ARG A 9 11.11 -4.28 -19.18
CA ARG A 9 12.36 -3.49 -19.25
C ARG A 9 13.26 -3.65 -18.03
N MET A 10 12.70 -3.89 -16.84
CA MET A 10 13.51 -4.29 -15.67
C MET A 10 13.96 -5.75 -15.76
N ALA A 11 13.12 -6.63 -16.29
CA ALA A 11 13.44 -8.04 -16.45
C ALA A 11 14.60 -8.28 -17.44
N TYR A 12 14.70 -7.47 -18.50
CA TYR A 12 15.73 -7.59 -19.51
C TYR A 12 17.18 -7.53 -18.99
N PRO A 13 17.62 -6.51 -18.23
CA PRO A 13 18.97 -6.46 -17.67
C PRO A 13 19.25 -7.60 -16.67
N PHE A 14 18.29 -8.00 -15.84
CA PHE A 14 18.45 -9.19 -14.98
C PHE A 14 18.61 -10.49 -15.76
N SER A 15 17.93 -10.61 -16.90
CA SER A 15 18.12 -11.73 -17.83
C SER A 15 19.47 -11.67 -18.53
N ARG A 16 19.94 -10.49 -18.92
CA ARG A 16 21.26 -10.28 -19.53
C ARG A 16 22.38 -10.67 -18.58
N ASP A 17 22.24 -10.35 -17.31
CA ASP A 17 23.24 -10.64 -16.28
C ASP A 17 23.15 -12.10 -15.76
N GLY A 18 22.34 -12.95 -16.42
CA GLY A 18 22.23 -14.37 -16.09
C GLY A 18 21.49 -14.68 -14.79
N ALA A 19 20.87 -13.68 -14.15
CA ALA A 19 20.25 -13.81 -12.83
C ALA A 19 18.88 -14.52 -12.87
N MET A 20 18.31 -14.76 -14.06
CA MET A 20 17.02 -15.44 -14.22
C MET A 20 17.13 -16.86 -14.79
N PRO A 21 16.29 -17.80 -14.32
CA PRO A 21 16.19 -19.12 -14.93
C PRO A 21 15.75 -18.99 -16.39
N PHE A 22 16.41 -19.70 -17.31
CA PHE A 22 16.22 -19.61 -18.76
C PHE A 22 16.56 -18.25 -19.38
N SER A 23 17.54 -17.52 -18.83
CA SER A 23 18.03 -16.22 -19.31
C SER A 23 18.20 -16.09 -20.83
N LEU A 24 18.62 -17.16 -21.52
CA LEU A 24 18.77 -17.19 -22.98
C LEU A 24 17.46 -16.98 -23.75
N PHE A 25 16.32 -17.38 -23.19
CA PHE A 25 15.00 -17.21 -23.81
C PHE A 25 14.43 -15.80 -23.59
N TRP A 26 14.72 -15.22 -22.43
CA TRP A 26 14.24 -13.90 -22.00
C TRP A 26 15.08 -12.74 -22.55
N HIS A 27 16.33 -13.00 -22.93
CA HIS A 27 17.25 -12.02 -23.53
C HIS A 27 16.93 -11.64 -24.98
N LYS A 28 16.00 -12.33 -25.66
CA LYS A 28 15.65 -12.01 -27.05
C LYS A 28 14.84 -10.71 -27.13
N VAL A 29 15.44 -9.68 -27.72
CA VAL A 29 14.84 -8.37 -27.98
C VAL A 29 14.52 -8.23 -29.46
N ASN A 30 13.39 -7.57 -29.78
CA ASN A 30 13.02 -7.26 -31.17
C ASN A 30 13.75 -5.99 -31.67
N GLY A 31 13.68 -5.69 -32.97
CA GLY A 31 14.34 -4.54 -33.60
C GLY A 31 13.93 -3.14 -33.10
N GLN A 32 12.94 -3.05 -32.19
CA GLN A 32 12.53 -1.82 -31.50
C GLN A 32 12.98 -1.78 -30.02
N GLU A 33 13.95 -2.61 -29.64
CA GLU A 33 14.52 -2.68 -28.28
C GLU A 33 13.53 -3.11 -27.17
N VAL A 34 12.41 -3.73 -27.55
CA VAL A 34 11.40 -4.26 -26.59
C VAL A 34 11.57 -5.78 -26.40
N PRO A 35 11.70 -6.27 -25.15
CA PRO A 35 11.77 -7.71 -24.83
C PRO A 35 10.39 -8.36 -24.91
N LEU A 36 9.95 -8.70 -26.13
CA LEU A 36 8.61 -9.21 -26.43
C LEU A 36 8.24 -10.50 -25.67
N ASN A 37 9.21 -11.41 -25.47
CA ASN A 37 8.99 -12.65 -24.73
C ASN A 37 8.62 -12.38 -23.27
N ALA A 38 9.29 -11.41 -22.62
CA ALA A 38 8.98 -11.02 -21.25
C ALA A 38 7.60 -10.35 -21.15
N VAL A 39 7.23 -9.53 -22.13
CA VAL A 39 5.90 -8.87 -22.20
C VAL A 39 4.78 -9.91 -22.27
N TRP A 40 4.87 -10.88 -23.18
CA TRP A 40 3.85 -11.91 -23.36
C TRP A 40 3.72 -12.83 -22.15
N SER A 41 4.82 -13.22 -21.53
CA SER A 41 4.75 -14.06 -20.33
C SER A 41 4.14 -13.32 -19.15
N LEU A 42 4.47 -12.04 -18.94
CA LEU A 42 3.82 -11.22 -17.92
C LEU A 42 2.33 -11.04 -18.20
N ALA A 43 1.94 -10.82 -19.46
CA ALA A 43 0.54 -10.73 -19.86
C ALA A 43 -0.22 -12.05 -19.62
N LEU A 44 0.39 -13.19 -19.94
CA LEU A 44 -0.21 -14.51 -19.73
C LEU A 44 -0.37 -14.83 -18.23
N ILE A 45 0.63 -14.52 -17.41
CA ILE A 45 0.54 -14.69 -15.96
C ILE A 45 -0.58 -13.81 -15.38
N ALA A 46 -0.66 -12.54 -15.79
CA ALA A 46 -1.72 -11.64 -15.35
C ALA A 46 -3.11 -12.12 -15.78
N PHE A 47 -3.23 -12.65 -17.01
CA PHE A 47 -4.46 -13.24 -17.52
C PHE A 47 -4.87 -14.48 -16.73
N CYS A 48 -3.94 -15.41 -16.47
CA CYS A 48 -4.20 -16.58 -15.64
C CYS A 48 -4.67 -16.19 -14.23
N MET A 49 -4.06 -15.16 -13.62
CA MET A 49 -4.50 -14.63 -12.32
C MET A 49 -5.89 -13.96 -12.40
N ALA A 50 -6.21 -13.28 -13.50
CA ALA A 50 -7.54 -12.71 -13.70
C ALA A 50 -8.61 -13.80 -13.87
N LEU A 51 -8.29 -14.92 -14.53
CA LEU A 51 -9.24 -16.02 -14.74
C LEU A 51 -9.73 -16.66 -13.44
N THR A 52 -8.87 -16.76 -12.43
CA THR A 52 -9.26 -17.32 -11.14
C THR A 52 -10.35 -16.49 -10.44
N SER A 53 -10.45 -15.19 -10.77
CA SER A 53 -11.54 -14.33 -10.27
C SER A 53 -12.93 -14.75 -10.77
N LEU A 54 -13.02 -15.49 -11.88
CA LEU A 54 -14.30 -15.97 -12.42
C LEU A 54 -14.84 -17.20 -11.69
N GLY A 55 -13.96 -17.96 -11.03
CA GLY A 55 -14.34 -19.23 -10.39
C GLY A 55 -14.81 -19.08 -8.94
N SER A 56 -14.10 -18.31 -8.12
CA SER A 56 -14.45 -18.13 -6.70
C SER A 56 -13.76 -16.92 -6.10
N LEU A 57 -14.50 -16.19 -5.25
CA LEU A 57 -13.96 -15.08 -4.46
C LEU A 57 -12.85 -15.54 -3.50
N VAL A 58 -12.95 -16.78 -2.97
CA VAL A 58 -11.96 -17.35 -2.05
C VAL A 58 -10.63 -17.60 -2.78
N ALA A 59 -10.69 -18.12 -4.01
CA ALA A 59 -9.51 -18.36 -4.83
C ALA A 59 -8.82 -17.05 -5.22
N PHE A 60 -9.60 -16.01 -5.53
CA PHE A 60 -9.06 -14.67 -5.76
C PHE A 60 -8.33 -14.11 -4.53
N GLN A 61 -8.96 -14.14 -3.35
CA GLN A 61 -8.36 -13.66 -2.09
C GLN A 61 -7.10 -14.44 -1.70
N ALA A 62 -7.09 -15.76 -1.92
CA ALA A 62 -5.91 -16.60 -1.68
C ALA A 62 -4.74 -16.19 -2.60
N MET A 63 -4.99 -15.95 -3.88
CA MET A 63 -3.94 -15.51 -4.81
C MET A 63 -3.41 -14.11 -4.49
N VAL A 64 -4.31 -13.17 -4.15
CA VAL A 64 -3.89 -11.84 -3.70
C VAL A 64 -2.99 -11.98 -2.48
N SER A 65 -3.33 -12.85 -1.53
CA SER A 65 -2.50 -13.13 -0.33
C SER A 65 -1.14 -13.74 -0.66
N ILE A 66 -1.06 -14.64 -1.65
CA ILE A 66 0.21 -15.23 -2.10
C ILE A 66 1.11 -14.19 -2.78
N ALA A 67 0.56 -13.34 -3.65
CA ALA A 67 1.32 -12.27 -4.34
C ALA A 67 1.92 -11.27 -3.34
N THR A 68 1.12 -10.99 -2.33
CA THR A 68 1.41 -10.24 -1.12
C THR A 68 2.59 -10.85 -0.32
N ILE A 69 2.54 -12.14 0.03
CA ILE A 69 3.67 -12.84 0.68
C ILE A 69 4.94 -12.81 -0.19
N ARG A 70 4.80 -12.94 -1.52
CA ARG A 70 5.93 -12.86 -2.46
C ARG A 70 6.65 -11.51 -2.37
N LEU A 71 5.91 -10.40 -2.24
CA LEU A 71 6.50 -9.08 -2.06
C LEU A 71 7.33 -9.00 -0.77
N TYR A 72 6.84 -9.55 0.35
CA TYR A 72 7.60 -9.59 1.60
C TYR A 72 8.94 -10.29 1.43
N ILE A 73 8.97 -11.44 0.78
CA ILE A 73 10.21 -12.19 0.53
C ILE A 73 11.15 -11.36 -0.35
N ALA A 74 10.62 -10.72 -1.40
CA ALA A 74 11.39 -9.88 -2.31
C ALA A 74 12.03 -8.66 -1.60
N TYR A 75 11.34 -8.03 -0.64
CA TYR A 75 11.90 -6.91 0.15
C TYR A 75 12.81 -7.38 1.29
N ALA A 76 12.52 -8.52 1.92
CA ALA A 76 13.33 -9.07 2.99
C ALA A 76 14.70 -9.54 2.49
N LEU A 77 14.77 -10.05 1.26
CA LEU A 77 15.98 -10.65 0.69
C LEU A 77 17.14 -9.63 0.54
N PRO A 78 16.97 -8.43 -0.05
CA PRO A 78 18.00 -7.39 -0.06
C PRO A 78 18.42 -6.93 1.33
N ILE A 79 17.48 -6.84 2.28
CA ILE A 79 17.78 -6.46 3.67
C ILE A 79 18.64 -7.55 4.33
N PHE A 80 18.27 -8.81 4.15
CA PHE A 80 19.01 -9.96 4.65
C PHE A 80 20.42 -10.02 4.06
N PHE A 81 20.57 -9.89 2.74
CA PHE A 81 21.88 -9.86 2.07
C PHE A 81 22.72 -8.65 2.50
N ARG A 82 22.10 -7.49 2.71
CA ARG A 82 22.78 -6.30 3.24
C ARG A 82 23.31 -6.54 4.66
N VAL A 83 22.52 -7.18 5.52
CA VAL A 83 22.87 -7.46 6.91
C VAL A 83 23.84 -8.63 7.05
N THR A 84 23.88 -9.58 6.11
CA THR A 84 24.74 -10.77 6.24
C THR A 84 26.04 -10.66 5.44
N LEU A 85 25.95 -10.36 4.16
CA LEU A 85 27.06 -10.49 3.20
C LEU A 85 27.73 -9.15 2.88
N ALA A 86 26.96 -8.06 2.86
CA ALA A 86 27.48 -6.76 2.43
C ALA A 86 27.92 -5.83 3.57
N GLN A 87 27.94 -6.30 4.84
CA GLN A 87 28.30 -5.45 5.99
C GLN A 87 29.68 -4.78 5.85
N ARG A 88 30.64 -5.44 5.17
CA ARG A 88 32.02 -4.96 5.06
C ARG A 88 32.41 -4.37 3.70
N SER A 89 31.61 -4.59 2.66
CA SER A 89 31.89 -4.10 1.29
C SER A 89 30.98 -2.94 0.88
N PHE A 90 30.05 -2.52 1.75
CA PHE A 90 29.11 -1.45 1.44
C PHE A 90 29.76 -0.08 1.61
N THR A 91 30.00 0.62 0.51
CA THR A 91 30.32 2.04 0.51
C THR A 91 29.01 2.84 0.63
N PRO A 92 28.82 3.63 1.69
CA PRO A 92 27.61 4.43 1.84
C PRO A 92 27.48 5.43 0.69
N GLY A 93 26.27 5.56 0.15
CA GLY A 93 25.96 6.56 -0.86
C GLY A 93 26.05 7.99 -0.31
N PRO A 94 25.89 9.01 -1.17
CA PRO A 94 25.89 10.44 -0.80
C PRO A 94 24.83 10.81 0.26
N PHE A 95 23.94 9.87 0.58
CA PHE A 95 22.93 9.98 1.61
C PHE A 95 23.00 8.82 2.61
N ASN A 96 23.12 9.13 3.91
CA ASN A 96 23.05 8.16 5.00
C ASN A 96 21.89 8.46 5.95
N LEU A 97 21.18 7.41 6.35
CA LEU A 97 20.19 7.45 7.43
C LEU A 97 20.94 7.43 8.78
N GLY A 98 21.28 8.61 9.32
CA GLY A 98 21.63 8.72 10.75
C GLY A 98 20.45 8.32 11.66
N LEU A 99 20.70 8.17 12.97
CA LEU A 99 19.67 7.90 13.98
C LEU A 99 18.70 9.11 14.09
N LEU A 100 17.39 8.86 13.94
CA LEU A 100 16.30 9.85 13.82
C LEU A 100 16.31 10.97 14.89
N PRO A 101 16.10 12.24 14.50
CA PRO A 101 14.81 12.91 14.77
C PRO A 101 14.44 13.98 13.72
N TYR A 102 13.47 13.71 12.81
CA TYR A 102 13.14 14.63 11.69
C TYR A 102 11.65 15.03 11.58
N ILE A 103 10.75 14.43 12.36
CA ILE A 103 9.28 14.65 12.24
C ILE A 103 8.89 16.11 12.56
N LEU A 104 9.63 16.78 13.45
CA LEU A 104 9.39 18.20 13.82
C LEU A 104 9.98 19.21 12.83
N GLU A 105 11.11 18.88 12.19
CA GLU A 105 11.71 19.73 11.14
C GLU A 105 10.88 19.70 9.85
N PHE A 106 10.14 18.61 9.64
CA PHE A 106 9.27 18.35 8.51
C PHE A 106 8.03 19.26 8.45
N LEU A 107 7.28 19.41 9.55
CA LEU A 107 6.13 20.32 9.60
C LEU A 107 6.53 21.78 9.30
N ARG A 108 7.78 22.15 9.65
CA ARG A 108 8.33 23.48 9.38
C ARG A 108 8.72 23.68 7.91
N ARG A 109 9.10 22.62 7.19
CA ARG A 109 9.71 22.68 5.84
C ARG A 109 8.76 22.27 4.70
N ASN A 110 7.62 21.67 5.00
CA ASN A 110 6.60 21.28 4.02
C ASN A 110 6.02 22.44 3.20
N ARG A 111 6.06 23.68 3.70
CA ARG A 111 5.64 24.85 2.90
C ARG A 111 6.56 25.19 1.74
N PHE A 112 7.79 24.64 1.72
CA PHE A 112 8.81 25.00 0.74
C PHE A 112 8.91 23.99 -0.41
N LEU A 113 8.69 22.68 -0.16
CA LEU A 113 8.83 21.65 -1.20
C LEU A 113 7.63 21.57 -2.14
N GLN A 114 6.44 22.01 -1.71
CA GLN A 114 5.25 22.12 -2.57
C GLN A 114 5.39 23.22 -3.65
N LYS A 115 6.31 24.19 -3.47
CA LYS A 115 6.43 25.34 -4.36
C LYS A 115 7.23 25.08 -5.64
N GLU A 116 8.02 24.01 -5.68
CA GLU A 116 8.94 23.71 -6.80
C GLU A 116 8.41 22.58 -7.72
N ALA A 117 7.35 21.86 -7.32
CA ALA A 117 6.71 20.84 -8.14
C ALA A 117 5.66 21.47 -9.08
N ARG A 118 5.95 21.57 -10.39
CA ARG A 118 4.96 21.94 -11.42
C ARG A 118 3.95 20.80 -11.68
N PRO A 119 2.78 21.08 -12.31
CA PRO A 119 1.52 20.46 -11.95
C PRO A 119 1.36 19.07 -12.59
N VAL A 120 1.84 18.05 -11.88
CA VAL A 120 1.31 16.68 -11.99
C VAL A 120 0.64 16.27 -10.67
N SER A 121 0.52 17.23 -9.73
CA SER A 121 0.20 17.02 -8.31
C SER A 121 -1.28 17.01 -7.96
N HIS A 122 -2.17 17.54 -8.80
CA HIS A 122 -3.57 17.73 -8.41
C HIS A 122 -4.21 16.42 -7.94
N GLY A 123 -4.09 15.33 -8.70
CA GLY A 123 -4.69 14.05 -8.33
C GLY A 123 -4.06 13.32 -7.14
N SER A 124 -2.82 13.64 -6.74
CA SER A 124 -2.17 13.05 -5.55
C SER A 124 -2.43 13.83 -4.26
N GLU A 125 -2.65 15.14 -4.38
CA GLU A 125 -3.09 15.99 -3.27
C GLU A 125 -4.52 15.60 -2.87
N ASP A 126 -5.39 15.35 -3.85
CA ASP A 126 -6.79 14.93 -3.65
C ASP A 126 -6.93 13.63 -2.81
N ILE A 127 -6.06 12.64 -3.01
CA ILE A 127 -6.10 11.36 -2.28
C ILE A 127 -5.75 11.56 -0.80
N THR A 128 -4.69 12.34 -0.54
CA THR A 128 -4.23 12.56 0.84
C THR A 128 -5.27 13.35 1.63
N GLU A 129 -5.94 14.31 0.98
CA GLU A 129 -7.04 15.07 1.58
C GLU A 129 -8.24 14.18 1.96
N CYS A 130 -8.58 13.18 1.13
CA CYS A 130 -9.67 12.24 1.41
C CYS A 130 -9.41 11.40 2.67
N ASP A 131 -8.18 10.91 2.88
CA ASP A 131 -7.82 10.16 4.10
C ASP A 131 -7.89 11.05 5.35
N PHE A 132 -7.47 12.31 5.25
CA PHE A 132 -7.60 13.29 6.34
C PHE A 132 -9.07 13.58 6.67
N VAL A 133 -9.92 13.71 5.66
CA VAL A 133 -11.36 13.90 5.85
C VAL A 133 -11.94 12.71 6.60
N LEU A 134 -11.65 11.48 6.19
CA LEU A 134 -12.14 10.27 6.87
C LEU A 134 -11.59 10.15 8.31
N MET A 135 -10.32 10.47 8.53
CA MET A 135 -9.69 10.45 9.86
C MET A 135 -10.40 11.37 10.86
N ILE A 136 -10.91 12.52 10.42
CA ILE A 136 -11.61 13.48 11.28
C ILE A 136 -13.10 13.13 11.38
N LEU A 137 -13.70 12.76 10.26
CA LEU A 137 -15.14 12.54 10.11
C LEU A 137 -15.60 11.31 10.91
N ILE A 138 -14.87 10.19 10.86
CA ILE A 138 -15.29 8.95 11.53
C ILE A 138 -15.37 9.13 13.07
N PRO A 139 -14.34 9.65 13.77
CA PRO A 139 -14.43 9.88 15.22
C PRO A 139 -15.44 10.96 15.63
N MET A 140 -15.75 11.91 14.75
CA MET A 140 -16.77 12.95 14.96
C MET A 140 -18.21 12.41 14.81
N VAL A 141 -18.40 11.46 13.90
CA VAL A 141 -19.71 10.86 13.63
C VAL A 141 -20.02 9.71 14.58
N THR A 142 -19.00 9.01 15.06
CA THR A 142 -19.15 7.93 16.03
C THR A 142 -19.61 8.47 17.39
N THR A 143 -20.87 8.24 17.75
CA THR A 143 -21.45 8.60 19.06
C THR A 143 -21.13 7.55 20.13
N GLU A 144 -21.24 6.27 19.78
CA GLU A 144 -20.89 5.14 20.66
C GLU A 144 -19.44 4.72 20.44
N LYS A 145 -18.60 4.84 21.47
CA LYS A 145 -17.17 4.53 21.40
C LYS A 145 -16.82 3.40 22.34
N THR A 146 -15.99 2.49 21.86
CA THR A 146 -15.48 1.40 22.69
C THR A 146 -14.51 1.94 23.76
N GLY A 147 -14.45 1.31 24.93
CA GLY A 147 -13.59 1.76 26.03
C GLY A 147 -12.10 1.74 25.68
N THR A 148 -11.36 2.76 26.12
CA THR A 148 -9.90 2.90 25.85
C THR A 148 -9.10 1.66 26.26
N LYS A 149 -9.47 1.05 27.40
CA LYS A 149 -8.84 -0.19 27.88
C LYS A 149 -9.04 -1.34 26.89
N PHE A 150 -10.24 -1.46 26.32
CA PHE A 150 -10.53 -2.50 25.34
C PHE A 150 -9.69 -2.31 24.07
N VAL A 151 -9.63 -1.09 23.54
CA VAL A 151 -8.86 -0.76 22.32
C VAL A 151 -7.38 -1.16 22.42
N PHE A 152 -6.75 -0.96 23.58
CA PHE A 152 -5.31 -1.24 23.75
C PHE A 152 -4.97 -2.60 24.38
N THR A 153 -5.93 -3.30 25.00
CA THR A 153 -5.63 -4.55 25.73
C THR A 153 -6.42 -5.76 25.26
N HIS A 154 -7.53 -5.57 24.54
CA HIS A 154 -8.34 -6.67 24.05
C HIS A 154 -7.79 -7.20 22.72
N PHE A 155 -7.46 -8.49 22.67
CA PHE A 155 -7.06 -9.18 21.46
C PHE A 155 -8.17 -10.13 21.03
N ASN A 156 -8.89 -9.78 19.96
CA ASN A 156 -9.98 -10.62 19.46
C ASN A 156 -9.43 -11.86 18.72
N THR A 157 -9.76 -13.06 19.20
CA THR A 157 -9.41 -14.32 18.55
C THR A 157 -10.56 -14.97 17.80
N ASP A 158 -11.79 -14.47 17.97
CA ASP A 158 -12.96 -15.01 17.27
C ASP A 158 -13.00 -14.52 15.83
N ASN A 159 -12.85 -15.45 14.89
CA ASN A 159 -12.81 -15.22 13.45
C ASN A 159 -13.79 -16.10 12.67
N GLY A 160 -14.66 -16.85 13.34
CA GLY A 160 -15.61 -17.76 12.70
C GLY A 160 -14.99 -18.95 11.94
N GLN A 161 -13.65 -19.08 11.95
CA GLN A 161 -12.91 -20.11 11.19
C GLN A 161 -12.23 -21.16 12.08
N GLY A 162 -12.46 -21.11 13.39
CA GLY A 162 -11.90 -22.09 14.34
C GLY A 162 -10.39 -21.99 14.56
N ILE A 163 -9.76 -20.87 14.14
CA ILE A 163 -8.32 -20.66 14.32
C ILE A 163 -8.10 -19.79 15.56
N TYR A 164 -7.61 -20.39 16.65
CA TYR A 164 -7.44 -19.73 17.95
C TYR A 164 -6.01 -19.31 18.29
N SER A 165 -5.03 -19.57 17.40
CA SER A 165 -3.63 -19.23 17.65
C SER A 165 -3.40 -17.71 17.57
N ARG A 166 -3.10 -17.09 18.71
CA ARG A 166 -2.81 -15.65 18.81
C ARG A 166 -1.65 -15.21 17.91
N LEU A 167 -0.59 -16.01 17.83
CA LEU A 167 0.57 -15.72 16.97
C LEU A 167 0.19 -15.72 15.49
N TYR A 168 -0.63 -16.68 15.07
CA TYR A 168 -1.07 -16.77 13.69
C TYR A 168 -1.95 -15.57 13.29
N ILE A 169 -2.92 -15.20 14.12
CA ILE A 169 -3.79 -14.03 13.88
C ILE A 169 -2.97 -12.74 13.86
N PHE A 170 -1.97 -12.61 14.75
CA PHE A 170 -1.07 -11.47 14.75
C PHE A 170 -0.27 -11.35 13.45
N VAL A 171 0.31 -12.45 12.96
CA VAL A 171 1.06 -12.46 11.69
C VAL A 171 0.14 -12.18 10.50
N LEU A 172 -1.11 -12.67 10.51
CA LEU A 172 -2.11 -12.31 9.51
C LEU A 172 -2.49 -10.82 9.55
N GLY A 173 -2.58 -10.22 10.74
CA GLY A 173 -2.76 -8.77 10.88
C GLY A 173 -1.61 -7.96 10.29
N LEU A 174 -0.37 -8.42 10.49
CA LEU A 174 0.81 -7.82 9.84
C LEU A 174 0.79 -7.95 8.32
N LEU A 175 0.14 -8.98 7.79
CA LEU A 175 -0.04 -9.14 6.34
C LEU A 175 -0.78 -7.92 5.77
N MET A 176 -1.87 -7.45 6.38
CA MET A 176 -2.62 -6.31 5.84
C MET A 176 -1.84 -4.99 5.80
N SER A 177 -0.81 -4.81 6.65
CA SER A 177 0.04 -3.62 6.65
C SER A 177 0.83 -3.43 5.35
N GLN A 178 0.95 -4.44 4.49
CA GLN A 178 1.77 -4.35 3.30
C GLN A 178 1.17 -3.52 2.17
N TYR A 179 -0.15 -3.32 2.15
CA TYR A 179 -0.76 -2.45 1.15
C TYR A 179 -0.16 -1.03 1.21
N THR A 180 0.39 -0.65 2.37
CA THR A 180 1.17 0.59 2.56
C THR A 180 2.56 0.56 1.92
N LEU A 181 3.21 -0.60 1.80
CA LEU A 181 4.54 -0.74 1.15
C LEU A 181 4.46 -0.50 -0.36
N THR A 182 3.31 -0.73 -0.99
CA THR A 182 3.07 -0.39 -2.39
C THR A 182 3.21 1.12 -2.65
N GLY A 183 2.81 1.96 -1.69
CA GLY A 183 2.99 3.42 -1.77
C GLY A 183 4.47 3.85 -1.70
N TYR A 184 5.29 3.10 -0.95
CA TYR A 184 6.74 3.30 -0.90
C TYR A 184 7.40 2.96 -2.25
N ASP A 185 7.03 1.84 -2.86
CA ASP A 185 7.59 1.39 -4.15
C ASP A 185 7.35 2.42 -5.27
N ALA A 186 6.13 2.97 -5.35
CA ALA A 186 5.81 4.04 -6.28
C ALA A 186 6.71 5.27 -6.08
N SER A 187 7.00 5.64 -4.83
CA SER A 187 7.88 6.76 -4.50
C SER A 187 9.34 6.47 -4.87
N ALA A 188 9.82 5.24 -4.64
CA ALA A 188 11.15 4.80 -5.00
C ALA A 188 11.36 4.78 -6.52
N HIS A 189 10.36 4.32 -7.27
CA HIS A 189 10.36 4.40 -8.73
C HIS A 189 10.43 5.85 -9.20
N MET A 190 9.56 6.74 -8.73
CA MET A 190 9.60 8.16 -9.10
C MET A 190 10.93 8.83 -8.72
N ALA A 191 11.55 8.44 -7.60
CA ALA A 191 12.85 8.94 -7.17
C ALA A 191 14.04 8.46 -8.03
N SER A 192 13.87 7.44 -8.88
CA SER A 192 14.88 7.01 -9.85
C SER A 192 14.79 7.76 -11.18
N TYR A 193 13.66 8.44 -11.46
CA TYR A 193 13.41 9.20 -12.71
C TYR A 193 13.60 10.71 -12.52
N THR A 194 14.52 11.09 -11.64
CA THR A 194 14.82 12.46 -11.20
C THR A 194 15.46 13.36 -12.27
N GLU A 195 15.24 13.09 -13.55
CA GLU A 195 15.63 14.02 -14.63
C GLU A 195 14.93 15.39 -14.47
N GLU A 196 13.79 15.40 -13.78
CA GLU A 196 12.98 16.59 -13.47
C GLU A 196 13.30 17.21 -12.09
N THR A 197 14.16 16.60 -11.25
CA THR A 197 14.43 17.05 -9.87
C THR A 197 15.88 17.50 -9.68
N LYS A 198 16.10 18.77 -9.33
CA LYS A 198 17.43 19.26 -8.92
C LYS A 198 17.92 18.49 -7.68
N ASP A 199 19.18 18.09 -7.66
CA ASP A 199 19.82 17.32 -6.57
C ASP A 199 19.05 16.05 -6.17
N ALA A 200 18.65 15.29 -7.19
CA ALA A 200 18.03 13.98 -7.15
C ALA A 200 18.55 13.01 -6.08
N ASP A 201 19.88 12.92 -5.99
CA ASP A 201 20.65 12.01 -5.14
C ASP A 201 20.37 12.23 -3.65
N LYS A 202 19.95 13.44 -3.26
CA LYS A 202 19.62 13.81 -1.87
C LYS A 202 18.13 14.03 -1.67
N ASN A 203 17.46 14.63 -2.65
CA ASN A 203 16.05 15.02 -2.53
C ASN A 203 15.10 13.83 -2.66
N GLY A 204 15.40 12.84 -3.51
CA GLY A 204 14.62 11.61 -3.64
C GLY A 204 14.53 10.84 -2.32
N PRO A 205 15.67 10.46 -1.70
CA PRO A 205 15.68 9.76 -0.41
C PRO A 205 15.02 10.55 0.72
N LYS A 206 15.10 11.88 0.69
CA LYS A 206 14.43 12.74 1.68
C LYS A 206 12.91 12.72 1.51
N GLY A 207 12.41 12.79 0.27
CA GLY A 207 10.99 12.67 -0.05
C GLY A 207 10.39 11.35 0.44
N ILE A 208 11.10 10.24 0.20
CA ILE A 208 10.68 8.90 0.65
C ILE A 208 10.53 8.82 2.18
N LYS A 209 11.48 9.36 2.96
CA LYS A 209 11.34 9.36 4.44
C LYS A 209 10.15 10.17 4.92
N CYS A 210 9.95 11.32 4.30
CA CYS A 210 8.89 12.24 4.65
C CYS A 210 7.52 11.62 4.39
N SER A 211 7.32 10.96 3.24
CA SER A 211 6.07 10.28 2.93
C SER A 211 5.80 9.14 3.92
N ILE A 212 6.80 8.30 4.22
CA ILE A 212 6.68 7.24 5.24
C ILE A 212 6.29 7.84 6.59
N GLY A 213 6.95 8.91 7.03
CA GLY A 213 6.68 9.56 8.32
C GLY A 213 5.24 10.07 8.45
N ILE A 214 4.72 10.72 7.39
CA ILE A 214 3.31 11.16 7.36
C ILE A 214 2.38 9.95 7.39
N SER A 215 2.62 8.95 6.54
CA SER A 215 1.75 7.77 6.46
C SER A 215 1.69 7.00 7.78
N ILE A 216 2.78 6.92 8.53
CA ILE A 216 2.79 6.33 9.87
C ILE A 216 1.90 7.14 10.81
N ALA A 217 2.08 8.46 10.88
CA ALA A 217 1.32 9.30 11.80
C ALA A 217 -0.18 9.31 11.47
N VAL A 218 -0.53 9.55 10.21
CA VAL A 218 -1.92 9.62 9.73
C VAL A 218 -2.59 8.25 9.80
N GLY A 219 -1.92 7.21 9.32
CA GLY A 219 -2.44 5.84 9.37
C GLY A 219 -2.67 5.36 10.80
N TRP A 220 -1.78 5.69 11.73
CA TRP A 220 -1.94 5.32 13.14
C TRP A 220 -3.16 6.02 13.79
N CYS A 221 -3.32 7.33 13.55
CA CYS A 221 -4.51 8.07 14.01
C CYS A 221 -5.80 7.51 13.41
N TYR A 222 -5.80 7.19 12.12
CA TYR A 222 -6.94 6.60 11.42
C TYR A 222 -7.32 5.22 11.97
N ILE A 223 -6.35 4.33 12.16
CA ILE A 223 -6.56 2.99 12.75
C ILE A 223 -7.15 3.11 14.15
N ILE A 224 -6.64 4.02 14.97
CA ILE A 224 -7.19 4.29 16.31
C ILE A 224 -8.65 4.75 16.20
N GLY A 225 -8.92 5.71 15.31
CA GLY A 225 -10.28 6.23 15.09
C GLY A 225 -11.29 5.15 14.73
N ILE A 226 -10.93 4.25 13.81
CA ILE A 226 -11.77 3.12 13.42
C ILE A 226 -11.92 2.11 14.55
N THR A 227 -10.85 1.83 15.31
CA THR A 227 -10.90 0.86 16.41
C THR A 227 -11.83 1.34 17.53
N TYR A 228 -11.91 2.65 17.78
CA TYR A 228 -12.89 3.23 18.70
C TYR A 228 -14.34 3.15 18.18
N ALA A 229 -14.53 3.13 16.85
CA ALA A 229 -15.84 3.01 16.21
C ALA A 229 -16.32 1.55 16.10
N ALA A 230 -15.44 0.56 16.26
CA ALA A 230 -15.79 -0.85 16.27
C ALA A 230 -16.40 -1.26 17.62
N THR A 231 -17.71 -1.12 17.77
CA THR A 231 -18.44 -1.39 19.03
C THR A 231 -18.88 -2.85 19.17
N ASN A 232 -19.45 -3.46 18.12
CA ASN A 232 -20.01 -4.83 18.18
C ASN A 232 -19.29 -5.80 17.23
N ILE A 233 -18.15 -6.33 17.66
CA ILE A 233 -17.32 -7.24 16.85
C ILE A 233 -18.08 -8.44 16.26
N PRO A 234 -18.96 -9.15 17.01
CA PRO A 234 -19.69 -10.29 16.44
C PRO A 234 -20.64 -9.90 15.31
N HIS A 235 -21.22 -8.69 15.36
CA HIS A 235 -22.10 -8.17 14.31
C HIS A 235 -21.29 -7.70 13.09
N ILE A 236 -20.17 -7.01 13.33
CA ILE A 236 -19.27 -6.51 12.28
C ILE A 236 -18.66 -7.66 11.45
N LEU A 237 -18.44 -8.82 12.08
CA LEU A 237 -17.88 -10.01 11.42
C LEU A 237 -18.95 -10.94 10.83
N ASN A 238 -20.24 -10.69 11.08
CA ASN A 238 -21.31 -11.56 10.60
C ASN A 238 -21.47 -11.41 9.07
N PRO A 239 -21.38 -12.50 8.27
CA PRO A 239 -21.62 -12.42 6.82
C PRO A 239 -23.04 -11.97 6.45
N ASP A 240 -24.01 -12.11 7.36
CA ASP A 240 -25.41 -11.71 7.16
C ASP A 240 -25.70 -10.25 7.54
N ASN A 241 -24.67 -9.43 7.82
CA ASN A 241 -24.86 -8.01 8.14
C ASN A 241 -25.19 -7.15 6.90
N ASP A 242 -25.58 -5.89 7.14
CA ASP A 242 -25.99 -4.94 6.09
C ASP A 242 -24.88 -4.74 5.03
N ALA A 243 -23.61 -4.89 5.42
CA ALA A 243 -22.44 -4.83 4.53
C ALA A 243 -21.97 -6.18 3.98
N GLY A 244 -22.68 -7.29 4.16
CA GLY A 244 -22.33 -8.61 3.58
C GLY A 244 -20.99 -9.18 4.06
N GLY A 245 -20.58 -8.89 5.30
CA GLY A 245 -19.35 -9.36 5.93
C GLY A 245 -18.12 -8.44 5.74
N TYR A 246 -18.27 -7.28 5.08
CA TYR A 246 -17.18 -6.30 4.97
C TYR A 246 -17.07 -5.44 6.24
N SER A 247 -16.14 -5.78 7.12
CA SER A 247 -16.03 -5.17 8.47
C SER A 247 -15.91 -3.64 8.47
N ILE A 248 -15.11 -3.06 7.57
CA ILE A 248 -14.90 -1.60 7.51
C ILE A 248 -16.15 -0.88 7.01
N ALA A 249 -16.85 -1.49 6.03
CA ALA A 249 -18.08 -0.94 5.49
C ALA A 249 -19.20 -0.95 6.54
N GLU A 250 -19.31 -2.02 7.32
CA GLU A 250 -20.28 -2.10 8.43
C GLU A 250 -19.99 -1.04 9.51
N ILE A 251 -18.72 -0.88 9.92
CA ILE A 251 -18.33 0.16 10.91
C ILE A 251 -18.74 1.55 10.44
N PHE A 252 -18.51 1.88 9.16
CA PHE A 252 -18.92 3.18 8.61
C PHE A 252 -20.44 3.32 8.54
N TYR A 253 -21.14 2.25 8.16
CA TYR A 253 -22.60 2.27 8.09
C TYR A 253 -23.23 2.47 9.49
N GLU A 254 -22.78 1.71 10.49
CA GLU A 254 -23.25 1.80 11.88
C GLU A 254 -22.91 3.14 12.55
N ALA A 255 -21.71 3.67 12.31
CA ALA A 255 -21.31 4.97 12.86
C ALA A 255 -22.27 6.09 12.42
N PHE A 256 -22.71 6.08 11.16
CA PHE A 256 -23.67 7.07 10.65
C PHE A 256 -25.12 6.77 11.05
N LYS A 257 -25.50 5.48 11.07
CA LYS A 257 -26.84 5.03 11.48
C LYS A 257 -27.13 5.38 12.94
N SER A 258 -26.16 5.20 13.85
CA SER A 258 -26.31 5.54 15.27
C SER A 258 -26.48 7.03 15.55
N LYS A 259 -25.83 7.90 14.76
CA LYS A 259 -25.90 9.36 14.95
C LYS A 259 -27.06 10.04 14.23
N TYR A 260 -27.35 9.63 13.00
CA TYR A 260 -28.31 10.32 12.11
C TYR A 260 -29.55 9.50 11.77
N GLY A 261 -29.65 8.26 12.25
CA GLY A 261 -30.75 7.33 11.92
C GLY A 261 -30.70 6.75 10.52
N ASN A 262 -29.78 7.20 9.66
CA ASN A 262 -29.61 6.74 8.27
C ASN A 262 -28.13 6.43 7.98
N GLY A 263 -27.86 5.31 7.31
CA GLY A 263 -26.50 4.88 6.94
C GLY A 263 -25.93 5.51 5.66
N MET A 264 -26.65 6.45 5.03
CA MET A 264 -26.27 7.10 3.76
C MET A 264 -24.87 7.73 3.81
N GLY A 265 -24.50 8.34 4.96
CA GLY A 265 -23.19 8.95 5.12
C GLY A 265 -22.04 7.93 5.14
N GLY A 266 -22.27 6.72 5.66
CA GLY A 266 -21.30 5.62 5.59
C GLY A 266 -21.06 5.18 4.14
N ILE A 267 -22.12 5.09 3.34
CA ILE A 267 -22.02 4.78 1.90
C ILE A 267 -21.23 5.86 1.15
N LEU A 268 -21.48 7.15 1.43
CA LEU A 268 -20.71 8.23 0.83
C LEU A 268 -19.22 8.18 1.19
N CYS A 269 -18.88 7.79 2.43
CA CYS A 269 -17.49 7.57 2.83
C CYS A 269 -16.86 6.42 2.03
N LEU A 270 -17.59 5.34 1.80
CA LEU A 270 -17.11 4.23 0.96
C LEU A 270 -16.91 4.65 -0.50
N CYS A 271 -17.78 5.49 -1.06
CA CYS A 271 -17.58 6.07 -2.38
C CYS A 271 -16.31 6.94 -2.46
N MET A 272 -16.03 7.72 -1.42
CA MET A 272 -14.79 8.50 -1.31
C MET A 272 -13.56 7.60 -1.29
N VAL A 273 -13.58 6.52 -0.50
CA VAL A 273 -12.49 5.51 -0.49
C VAL A 273 -12.33 4.87 -1.86
N ALA A 274 -13.42 4.54 -2.55
CA ALA A 274 -13.37 3.93 -3.88
C ALA A 274 -12.74 4.89 -4.91
N ALA A 275 -13.08 6.19 -4.85
CA ALA A 275 -12.47 7.22 -5.66
C ALA A 275 -10.97 7.37 -5.36
N ALA A 276 -10.58 7.40 -4.09
CA ALA A 276 -9.17 7.48 -3.67
C ALA A 276 -8.35 6.29 -4.20
N ILE A 277 -8.88 5.06 -4.11
CA ILE A 277 -8.24 3.86 -4.68
C ILE A 277 -8.11 3.97 -6.21
N PHE A 278 -9.14 4.47 -6.89
CA PHE A 278 -9.10 4.68 -8.33
C PHE A 278 -8.00 5.67 -8.74
N PHE A 279 -7.91 6.82 -8.06
CA PHE A 279 -6.84 7.81 -8.31
C PHE A 279 -5.46 7.25 -7.97
N CYS A 280 -5.33 6.46 -6.90
CA CYS A 280 -4.08 5.76 -6.58
C CYS A 280 -3.65 4.80 -7.71
N GLY A 281 -4.61 4.05 -8.26
CA GLY A 281 -4.41 3.18 -9.42
C GLY A 281 -3.96 3.97 -10.65
N MET A 282 -4.62 5.10 -10.95
CA MET A 282 -4.23 5.97 -12.08
C MET A 282 -2.84 6.58 -11.90
N SER A 283 -2.49 7.02 -10.69
CA SER A 283 -1.15 7.55 -10.37
C SER A 283 -0.09 6.48 -10.59
N SER A 284 -0.36 5.24 -10.15
CA SER A 284 0.53 4.10 -10.38
C SER A 284 0.69 3.77 -11.86
N ILE A 285 -0.40 3.80 -12.65
CA ILE A 285 -0.34 3.59 -14.10
C ILE A 285 0.45 4.71 -14.79
N THR A 286 0.25 5.96 -14.37
CA THR A 286 0.93 7.14 -14.91
C THR A 286 2.42 7.11 -14.62
N SER A 287 2.78 6.88 -13.36
CA SER A 287 4.16 6.67 -12.90
C SER A 287 4.85 5.57 -13.70
N ASN A 288 4.15 4.46 -13.95
CA ASN A 288 4.68 3.35 -14.72
C ASN A 288 4.65 3.53 -16.24
N SER A 289 3.97 4.55 -16.76
CA SER A 289 3.90 4.82 -18.21
C SER A 289 4.98 5.78 -18.70
N ARG A 290 5.51 6.61 -17.80
CA ARG A 290 6.65 7.48 -18.04
C ARG A 290 7.96 6.70 -17.99
#